data_AF-A0A0K2RUW7-F1
#
_entry.id   AF-A0A0K2RUW7-F1
#
_cell.length_a   1.000
_cell.length_b   1.000
_cell.length_c   1.000
_cell.angle_alpha   90.00
_cell.angle_beta   90.00
_cell.angle_gamma   90.00
#
_symmetry.space_group_name_H-M   'P 1'
#
loop_
_entity.id
_entity.type
_entity.pdbx_description
1 polymer ?
#
loop_
_entity_poly.entity_id
_entity_poly.type
_entity_poly.pdbx_seq_one_letter_code
_entity_poly.pdbx_strand_id
1 'polypeptide(L)'
;MTPAVGTAVRYREVTTVDVGTGPHLHIGYVKESGHVWVSDTGGDTITVLDHADGRVVDRWHLGGGAAHFSFDAGCTVGVVALRSADEAVIVRPQTREVVRRVSLPAGSAPTGTMPAFDRGIVYTLNEGNGTVTAVEVSSARITASIPVGGLPKWGQPWGQAISRSPSPSARRTS
;
A
#
# COMPACT_ATOMS: atom_id res chain seq x y z
N MET A 1 20.43 38.65 -8.45
CA MET A 1 20.38 37.88 -7.19
C MET A 1 20.32 36.41 -7.54
N THR A 2 21.38 35.67 -7.24
CA THR A 2 21.43 34.21 -7.44
C THR A 2 20.78 33.56 -6.22
N PRO A 3 19.78 32.66 -6.37
CA PRO A 3 19.21 31.99 -5.20
C PRO A 3 20.29 31.12 -4.54
N ALA A 4 20.38 31.21 -3.20
CA ALA A 4 21.29 30.40 -2.42
C ALA A 4 20.90 28.92 -2.58
N VAL A 5 21.85 28.10 -3.04
CA VAL A 5 21.70 26.64 -3.10
C VAL A 5 21.63 26.15 -1.66
N GLY A 6 20.53 25.47 -1.31
CA GLY A 6 20.31 24.92 0.02
C GLY A 6 21.43 23.97 0.44
N THR A 7 21.79 24.01 1.72
CA THR A 7 22.81 23.16 2.35
C THR A 7 22.53 21.68 2.07
N ALA A 8 23.53 20.97 1.54
CA ALA A 8 23.41 19.53 1.27
C ALA A 8 23.25 18.77 2.59
N VAL A 9 22.09 18.14 2.80
CA VAL A 9 21.88 17.16 3.86
C VAL A 9 22.65 15.89 3.48
N ARG A 10 23.56 15.45 4.36
CA ARG A 10 24.24 14.16 4.21
C ARG A 10 23.43 13.09 4.93
N TYR A 11 22.96 12.11 4.18
CA TYR A 11 22.35 10.91 4.74
C TYR A 11 23.46 9.90 5.09
N ARG A 12 23.25 9.16 6.18
CA ARG A 12 24.08 8.02 6.56
C ARG A 12 23.15 6.82 6.73
N GLU A 13 23.51 5.69 6.15
CA GLU A 13 22.84 4.42 6.45
C GLU A 13 23.02 4.08 7.94
N VAL A 14 21.90 3.90 8.63
CA VAL A 14 21.89 3.51 10.05
C VAL A 14 21.87 1.99 10.18
N THR A 15 21.06 1.31 9.36
CA THR A 15 20.88 -0.14 9.38
C THR A 15 20.29 -0.64 8.06
N THR A 16 20.46 -1.93 7.80
CA THR A 16 19.79 -2.68 6.73
C THR A 16 18.98 -3.81 7.36
N VAL A 17 17.73 -3.97 6.91
CA VAL A 17 16.80 -4.98 7.44
C VAL A 17 16.41 -5.94 6.32
N ASP A 18 16.58 -7.24 6.54
CA ASP A 18 16.12 -8.28 5.63
C ASP A 18 14.59 -8.42 5.73
N VAL A 19 13.91 -8.06 4.64
CA VAL A 19 12.45 -8.09 4.52
C VAL A 19 11.94 -9.22 3.63
N GLY A 20 12.83 -10.10 3.15
CA GLY A 20 12.51 -11.26 2.35
C GLY A 20 13.12 -11.25 0.94
N THR A 21 12.58 -12.08 0.06
CA THR A 21 13.28 -12.51 -1.18
C THR A 21 12.90 -11.71 -2.44
N GLY A 22 11.82 -10.94 -2.38
CA GLY A 22 11.39 -10.07 -3.46
C GLY A 22 10.57 -8.89 -2.96
N PRO A 23 11.12 -8.02 -2.08
CA PRO A 23 10.49 -6.74 -1.76
C PRO A 23 10.42 -5.91 -3.03
N HIS A 24 9.22 -5.71 -3.59
CA HIS A 24 9.10 -5.21 -4.95
C HIS A 24 8.36 -3.88 -5.07
N LEU A 25 7.12 -3.76 -4.56
CA LEU A 25 6.24 -2.67 -5.03
C LEU A 25 5.71 -1.72 -3.96
N HIS A 26 5.75 -2.07 -2.67
CA HIS A 26 5.15 -1.21 -1.66
C HIS A 26 5.78 -1.30 -0.27
N ILE A 27 6.06 -0.13 0.28
CA ILE A 27 6.30 0.12 1.70
C ILE A 27 5.25 1.13 2.19
N GLY A 28 4.57 0.80 3.28
CA GLY A 28 3.49 1.61 3.83
C GLY A 28 3.69 1.87 5.31
N TYR A 29 3.52 3.12 5.74
CA TYR A 29 3.48 3.48 7.15
C TYR A 29 2.06 3.85 7.53
N VAL A 30 1.50 3.15 8.52
CA VAL A 30 0.21 3.52 9.11
C VAL A 30 0.46 3.92 10.55
N LYS A 31 0.37 5.23 10.82
CA LYS A 31 0.69 5.82 12.13
C LYS A 31 -0.04 5.12 13.27
N GLU A 32 -1.34 4.88 13.12
CA GLU A 32 -2.18 4.22 14.14
C GLU A 32 -1.80 2.76 14.39
N SER A 33 -1.05 2.13 13.49
CA SER A 33 -0.54 0.79 13.70
C SER A 33 0.76 0.77 14.51
N GLY A 34 1.53 1.86 14.54
CA GLY A 34 2.89 1.87 15.08
C GLY A 34 3.89 1.03 14.26
N HIS A 35 3.53 0.62 13.04
CA HIS A 35 4.32 -0.27 12.21
C HIS A 35 4.55 0.29 10.80
N VAL A 36 5.67 -0.14 10.22
CA VAL A 36 5.97 -0.04 8.78
C VAL A 36 5.74 -1.41 8.17
N TRP A 37 5.06 -1.46 7.04
CA TRP A 37 4.66 -2.69 6.37
C TRP A 37 5.35 -2.75 5.02
N VAL A 38 5.95 -3.88 4.69
CA VAL A 38 6.72 -4.08 3.47
C VAL A 38 6.16 -5.29 2.73
N SER A 39 5.67 -5.07 1.53
CA SER A 39 5.25 -6.16 0.64
C SER A 39 6.48 -6.95 0.17
N ASP A 40 6.41 -8.27 0.28
CA ASP A 40 7.41 -9.20 -0.27
C ASP A 40 6.70 -10.16 -1.22
N THR A 41 6.83 -9.87 -2.51
CA THR A 41 6.18 -10.65 -3.56
C THR A 41 6.87 -12.00 -3.76
N GLY A 42 8.19 -12.06 -3.55
CA GLY A 42 8.96 -13.29 -3.69
C GLY A 42 8.77 -14.26 -2.52
N GLY A 43 8.62 -13.74 -1.30
CA GLY A 43 8.41 -14.54 -0.09
C GLY A 43 6.95 -14.72 0.33
N ASP A 44 5.98 -14.30 -0.49
CA ASP A 44 4.55 -14.44 -0.22
C ASP A 44 4.07 -13.79 1.10
N THR A 45 4.76 -12.74 1.54
CA THR A 45 4.52 -12.11 2.85
C THR A 45 4.32 -10.61 2.80
N ILE A 46 3.72 -10.08 3.86
CA ILE A 46 3.95 -8.69 4.28
C ILE A 46 4.85 -8.73 5.52
N THR A 47 6.06 -8.20 5.40
CA THR A 47 6.96 -8.02 6.54
C THR A 47 6.51 -6.80 7.33
N VAL A 48 6.43 -6.94 8.65
CA VAL A 48 5.99 -5.88 9.57
C VAL A 48 7.19 -5.46 10.41
N LEU A 49 7.47 -4.16 10.43
CA LEU A 49 8.55 -3.55 11.18
C LEU A 49 7.97 -2.65 12.28
N ASP A 50 8.60 -2.61 13.44
CA ASP A 50 8.36 -1.57 14.42
C ASP A 50 8.88 -0.23 13.87
N HIS A 51 8.05 0.81 13.85
CA HIS A 51 8.46 2.10 13.30
C HIS A 51 9.52 2.83 14.16
N ALA A 52 9.65 2.47 15.44
CA ALA A 52 10.53 3.17 16.38
C ALA A 52 12.00 2.77 16.20
N ASP A 53 12.27 1.50 15.92
CA ASP A 53 13.62 0.94 15.83
C ASP A 53 13.89 0.14 14.54
N GLY A 54 12.88 -0.05 13.69
CA GLY A 54 12.99 -0.74 12.41
C GLY A 54 13.11 -2.26 12.51
N ARG A 55 12.98 -2.86 13.71
CA ARG A 55 13.09 -4.32 13.86
C ARG A 55 11.89 -5.02 13.22
N VAL A 56 12.12 -6.19 12.62
CA VAL A 56 11.04 -7.06 12.17
C VAL A 56 10.27 -7.58 13.38
N VAL A 57 8.97 -7.30 13.42
CA VAL A 57 8.07 -7.80 14.47
C VAL A 57 7.22 -8.97 14.01
N ASP A 58 7.00 -9.10 12.69
CA ASP A 58 6.20 -10.18 12.12
C ASP A 58 6.49 -10.36 10.62
N ARG A 59 6.16 -11.54 10.09
CA ARG A 59 6.05 -11.81 8.65
C ARG A 59 4.70 -12.48 8.39
N TRP A 60 3.80 -11.70 7.83
CA TRP A 60 2.43 -12.15 7.61
C TRP A 60 2.33 -12.93 6.29
N HIS A 61 2.30 -14.25 6.40
CA HIS A 61 2.16 -15.16 5.26
C HIS A 61 0.72 -15.15 4.73
N LEU A 62 0.54 -14.55 3.54
CA LEU A 62 -0.76 -14.51 2.86
C LEU A 62 -0.84 -15.53 1.72
N GLY A 63 0.31 -16.01 1.23
CA GLY A 63 0.43 -16.82 0.03
C GLY A 63 0.33 -15.97 -1.24
N GLY A 64 0.63 -16.54 -2.40
CA GLY A 64 0.19 -15.99 -3.68
C GLY A 64 0.87 -14.69 -4.13
N GLY A 65 2.04 -14.36 -3.62
CA GLY A 65 2.87 -13.23 -4.04
C GLY A 65 2.29 -11.88 -3.62
N ALA A 66 2.38 -11.54 -2.33
CA ALA A 66 1.91 -10.27 -1.78
C ALA A 66 2.65 -9.09 -2.43
N ALA A 67 1.99 -8.44 -3.39
CA ALA A 67 2.58 -7.41 -4.24
C ALA A 67 2.35 -6.01 -3.71
N HIS A 68 1.14 -5.71 -3.28
CA HIS A 68 0.78 -4.36 -2.83
C HIS A 68 -0.35 -4.46 -1.82
N PHE A 69 -0.48 -3.45 -0.95
CA PHE A 69 -1.58 -3.38 -0.01
C PHE A 69 -2.09 -1.94 0.15
N SER A 70 -3.30 -1.82 0.67
CA SER A 70 -3.87 -0.54 1.06
C SER A 70 -4.72 -0.72 2.30
N PHE A 71 -4.44 0.07 3.33
CA PHE A 71 -5.18 0.08 4.60
C PHE A 71 -5.96 1.37 4.73
N ASP A 72 -7.08 1.32 5.44
CA ASP A 72 -7.79 2.53 5.83
C ASP A 72 -6.98 3.34 6.84
N ALA A 73 -7.36 4.61 7.07
CA ALA A 73 -6.62 5.49 7.96
C ALA A 73 -6.51 4.96 9.40
N GLY A 74 -7.52 4.20 9.85
CA GLY A 74 -7.55 3.57 11.16
C GLY A 74 -6.82 2.22 11.24
N CYS A 75 -6.29 1.69 10.13
CA CYS A 75 -5.72 0.35 10.06
C CYS A 75 -6.68 -0.80 10.43
N THR A 76 -7.99 -0.56 10.35
CA THR A 76 -9.07 -1.50 10.73
C THR A 76 -9.47 -2.46 9.63
N VAL A 77 -9.26 -2.05 8.37
CA VAL A 77 -9.54 -2.86 7.18
C VAL A 77 -8.51 -2.57 6.11
N GLY A 78 -8.13 -3.61 5.38
CA GLY A 78 -7.19 -3.51 4.29
C GLY A 78 -7.53 -4.43 3.14
N VAL A 79 -6.91 -4.17 2.00
CA VAL A 79 -6.88 -5.10 0.87
C VAL A 79 -5.43 -5.30 0.45
N VAL A 80 -5.06 -6.56 0.21
CA VAL A 80 -3.75 -6.98 -0.30
C VAL A 80 -3.94 -7.61 -1.68
N ALA A 81 -3.15 -7.17 -2.66
CA ALA A 81 -3.04 -7.79 -3.97
C ALA A 81 -2.04 -8.96 -3.91
N LEU A 82 -2.51 -10.16 -4.23
CA LEU A 82 -1.71 -11.37 -4.34
C LEU A 82 -1.50 -11.68 -5.82
N ARG A 83 -0.33 -11.31 -6.32
CA ARG A 83 -0.01 -11.31 -7.75
C ARG A 83 -0.05 -12.70 -8.37
N SER A 84 0.58 -13.68 -7.74
CA SER A 84 0.71 -15.05 -8.27
C SER A 84 -0.57 -15.86 -8.12
N ALA A 85 -1.47 -15.46 -7.21
CA ALA A 85 -2.74 -16.12 -6.98
C ALA A 85 -3.92 -15.53 -7.79
N ASP A 86 -3.72 -14.41 -8.50
CA ASP A 86 -4.82 -13.65 -9.10
C ASP A 86 -5.90 -13.30 -8.06
N GLU A 87 -5.49 -12.82 -6.87
CA GLU A 87 -6.40 -12.56 -5.75
C GLU A 87 -6.27 -11.15 -5.16
N ALA A 88 -7.41 -10.66 -4.65
CA ALA A 88 -7.46 -9.57 -3.68
C ALA A 88 -7.91 -10.12 -2.33
N VAL A 89 -7.18 -9.82 -1.26
CA VAL A 89 -7.47 -10.35 0.08
C VAL A 89 -7.87 -9.21 1.01
N ILE A 90 -9.09 -9.28 1.52
CA ILE A 90 -9.60 -8.34 2.53
C ILE A 90 -9.11 -8.81 3.89
N VAL A 91 -8.52 -7.89 4.65
CA VAL A 91 -7.82 -8.20 5.88
C VAL A 91 -8.12 -7.22 7.01
N ARG A 92 -7.83 -7.61 8.26
CA ARG A 92 -7.69 -6.72 9.42
C ARG A 92 -6.22 -6.63 9.81
N PRO A 93 -5.50 -5.56 9.43
CA PRO A 93 -4.06 -5.48 9.64
C PRO A 93 -3.65 -5.53 11.11
N GLN A 94 -4.42 -4.89 12.01
CA GLN A 94 -4.11 -4.87 13.45
C GLN A 94 -4.09 -6.25 14.10
N THR A 95 -4.99 -7.15 13.67
CA THR A 95 -5.09 -8.51 14.20
C THR A 95 -4.43 -9.55 13.31
N ARG A 96 -3.90 -9.15 12.14
CA ARG A 96 -3.32 -10.03 11.12
C ARG A 96 -4.31 -11.11 10.65
N GLU A 97 -5.58 -10.75 10.61
CA GLU A 97 -6.67 -11.64 10.23
C GLU A 97 -6.98 -11.49 8.73
N VAL A 98 -7.10 -12.62 8.03
CA VAL A 98 -7.68 -12.66 6.69
C VAL A 98 -9.19 -12.79 6.82
N VAL A 99 -9.91 -11.76 6.37
CA VAL A 99 -11.38 -11.71 6.45
C VAL A 99 -11.99 -12.47 5.27
N ARG A 100 -11.56 -12.16 4.03
CA ARG A 100 -12.04 -12.81 2.81
C ARG A 100 -10.97 -12.79 1.73
N ARG A 101 -11.00 -13.80 0.85
CA ARG A 101 -10.23 -13.84 -0.40
C ARG A 101 -11.20 -13.64 -1.56
N VAL A 102 -10.80 -12.84 -2.55
CA VAL A 102 -11.58 -12.54 -3.75
C VAL A 102 -10.73 -12.97 -4.95
N SER A 103 -11.16 -13.99 -5.66
CA SER A 103 -10.55 -14.40 -6.92
C SER A 103 -10.84 -13.33 -7.99
N LEU A 104 -9.79 -12.75 -8.54
CA LEU A 104 -9.86 -11.80 -9.64
C LEU A 104 -9.97 -12.56 -10.98
N PRO A 105 -10.29 -11.86 -12.09
CA PRO A 105 -10.27 -12.49 -13.41
C PRO A 105 -8.91 -13.16 -13.67
N ALA A 106 -8.94 -14.35 -14.27
CA ALA A 106 -7.74 -15.13 -14.55
C ALA A 106 -6.70 -14.34 -15.35
N GLY A 107 -5.42 -14.49 -14.98
CA GLY A 107 -4.31 -13.76 -15.57
C GLY A 107 -4.26 -12.28 -15.16
N SER A 108 -4.94 -11.90 -14.08
CA SER A 108 -4.95 -10.50 -13.60
C SER A 108 -3.57 -10.06 -13.11
N ALA A 109 -2.84 -10.93 -12.43
CA ALA A 109 -1.55 -10.63 -11.80
C ALA A 109 -1.55 -9.24 -11.13
N PRO A 110 -2.40 -9.01 -10.11
CA PRO A 110 -2.58 -7.68 -9.52
C PRO A 110 -1.27 -7.20 -8.89
N THR A 111 -0.83 -6.01 -9.27
CA THR A 111 0.41 -5.40 -8.77
C THR A 111 0.20 -4.14 -7.96
N GLY A 112 -1.03 -3.61 -7.94
CA GLY A 112 -1.37 -2.40 -7.21
C GLY A 112 -2.77 -2.49 -6.61
N THR A 113 -2.97 -1.74 -5.53
CA THR A 113 -4.29 -1.46 -4.97
C THR A 113 -4.48 0.04 -4.84
N MET A 114 -5.65 0.55 -5.20
CA MET A 114 -6.02 1.96 -5.03
C MET A 114 -7.29 2.04 -4.16
N PRO A 115 -7.17 2.52 -2.92
CA PRO A 115 -8.29 2.54 -1.98
C PRO A 115 -9.27 3.66 -2.28
N ALA A 116 -10.56 3.36 -2.13
CA ALA A 116 -11.68 4.29 -2.09
C ALA A 116 -12.61 3.88 -0.92
N PHE A 117 -12.03 3.82 0.29
CA PHE A 117 -12.73 3.34 1.49
C PHE A 117 -13.96 4.20 1.86
N ASP A 118 -13.96 5.49 1.49
CA ASP A 118 -15.12 6.38 1.59
C ASP A 118 -16.34 5.86 0.81
N ARG A 119 -16.10 5.07 -0.24
CA ARG A 119 -17.12 4.41 -1.07
C ARG A 119 -17.19 2.90 -0.83
N GLY A 120 -16.46 2.37 0.14
CA GLY A 120 -16.41 0.93 0.44
C GLY A 120 -15.76 0.08 -0.67
N ILE A 121 -14.96 0.68 -1.55
CA ILE A 121 -14.36 0.01 -2.71
C ILE A 121 -12.84 0.07 -2.64
N VAL A 122 -12.17 -0.97 -3.10
CA VAL A 122 -10.76 -0.93 -3.48
C VAL A 122 -10.63 -1.36 -4.94
N TYR A 123 -9.85 -0.62 -5.71
CA TYR A 123 -9.50 -1.00 -7.07
C TYR A 123 -8.20 -1.79 -7.07
N THR A 124 -8.18 -2.89 -7.81
CA THR A 124 -6.97 -3.68 -8.08
C THR A 124 -6.47 -3.36 -9.47
N LEU A 125 -5.16 -3.15 -9.59
CA LEU A 125 -4.49 -2.80 -10.83
C LEU A 125 -3.84 -4.07 -11.38
N ASN A 126 -4.43 -4.61 -12.43
CA ASN A 126 -4.13 -5.94 -12.95
C ASN A 126 -3.14 -5.84 -14.12
N GLU A 127 -1.85 -5.98 -13.81
CA GLU A 127 -0.78 -5.87 -14.80
C GLU A 127 -0.91 -6.96 -15.88
N GLY A 128 -1.27 -8.19 -15.49
CA GLY A 128 -1.22 -9.36 -16.37
C GLY A 128 -2.23 -9.31 -17.52
N ASN A 129 -3.41 -8.73 -17.30
CA ASN A 129 -4.47 -8.67 -18.30
C ASN A 129 -4.89 -7.24 -18.68
N GLY A 130 -4.19 -6.22 -18.15
CA GLY A 130 -4.43 -4.83 -18.53
C GLY A 130 -5.80 -4.28 -18.09
N THR A 131 -6.30 -4.75 -16.95
CA THR A 131 -7.60 -4.33 -16.40
C THR A 131 -7.45 -3.64 -15.04
N VAL A 132 -8.50 -2.95 -14.64
CA VAL A 132 -8.72 -2.51 -13.26
C VAL A 132 -10.00 -3.17 -12.76
N THR A 133 -9.92 -3.86 -11.62
CA THR A 133 -11.10 -4.51 -11.01
C THR A 133 -11.51 -3.77 -9.74
N ALA A 134 -12.77 -3.34 -9.67
CA ALA A 134 -13.36 -2.75 -8.49
C ALA A 134 -13.88 -3.86 -7.56
N VAL A 135 -13.43 -3.86 -6.31
CA VAL A 135 -13.81 -4.83 -5.28
C VAL A 135 -14.54 -4.09 -4.17
N GLU A 136 -15.81 -4.46 -3.92
CA GLU A 136 -16.56 -4.01 -2.76
C GLU A 136 -16.06 -4.75 -1.50
N VAL A 137 -15.59 -3.99 -0.52
CA VAL A 137 -14.89 -4.52 0.67
C VAL A 137 -15.85 -5.24 1.63
N SER A 138 -17.07 -4.74 1.79
CA SER A 138 -18.05 -5.29 2.74
C SER A 138 -18.58 -6.66 2.30
N SER A 139 -18.84 -6.81 1.00
CA SER A 139 -19.44 -8.02 0.43
C SER A 139 -18.41 -8.97 -0.20
N ALA A 140 -17.16 -8.51 -0.35
CA ALA A 140 -16.08 -9.22 -1.04
C ALA A 140 -16.46 -9.57 -2.50
N ARG A 141 -17.15 -8.66 -3.19
CA ARG A 141 -17.61 -8.85 -4.56
C ARG A 141 -16.88 -7.95 -5.54
N ILE A 142 -16.64 -8.48 -6.74
CA ILE A 142 -16.23 -7.68 -7.89
C ILE A 142 -17.46 -6.93 -8.41
N THR A 143 -17.39 -5.61 -8.46
CA THR A 143 -18.47 -4.74 -8.96
C THR A 143 -18.22 -4.24 -10.37
N ALA A 144 -16.97 -4.22 -10.81
CA ALA A 144 -16.60 -3.90 -12.18
C ALA A 144 -15.23 -4.51 -12.54
N SER A 145 -15.05 -4.85 -13.82
CA SER A 145 -13.74 -5.13 -14.40
C SER A 145 -13.60 -4.30 -15.67
N ILE A 146 -12.61 -3.41 -15.69
CA ILE A 146 -12.51 -2.32 -16.66
C ILE A 146 -11.21 -2.50 -17.44
N PRO A 147 -11.26 -2.74 -18.76
CA PRO A 147 -10.07 -2.72 -19.60
C PRO A 147 -9.46 -1.32 -19.62
N VAL A 148 -8.17 -1.23 -19.30
CA VAL A 148 -7.42 0.04 -19.33
C VAL A 148 -6.21 0.00 -20.26
N GLY A 149 -5.84 -1.18 -20.75
CA GLY A 149 -4.69 -1.35 -21.63
C GLY A 149 -3.41 -1.57 -20.83
N GLY A 150 -2.30 -0.97 -21.26
CA GLY A 150 -0.96 -1.35 -20.83
C GLY A 150 -0.74 -1.33 -19.30
N LEU A 151 -0.31 -2.47 -18.76
CA LEU A 151 0.35 -2.69 -17.46
C LEU A 151 0.02 -1.67 -16.35
N PRO A 152 -1.23 -1.61 -15.86
CA PRO A 152 -1.58 -0.71 -14.76
C PRO A 152 -0.82 -1.12 -13.48
N LYS A 153 0.01 -0.21 -12.95
CA LYS A 153 0.86 -0.47 -11.76
C LYS A 153 0.59 0.45 -10.58
N TRP A 154 0.33 1.72 -10.85
CA TRP A 154 0.15 2.76 -9.84
C TRP A 154 -1.10 3.57 -10.11
N GLY A 155 -1.86 3.89 -9.06
CA GLY A 155 -3.05 4.73 -9.12
C GLY A 155 -3.02 5.75 -7.99
N GLN A 156 -3.34 7.00 -8.29
CA GLN A 156 -3.48 8.06 -7.29
C GLN A 156 -4.85 8.72 -7.45
N PRO A 157 -5.65 8.86 -6.37
CA PRO A 157 -6.87 9.64 -6.45
C PRO A 157 -6.49 11.11 -6.68
N TRP A 158 -6.96 11.68 -7.79
CA TRP A 158 -6.87 13.12 -8.02
C TRP A 158 -7.90 13.85 -7.15
N GLY A 159 -7.50 14.94 -6.49
CA GLY A 159 -8.40 15.82 -5.73
C GLY A 159 -8.43 15.62 -4.21
N GLN A 160 -7.64 14.69 -3.65
CA GLN A 160 -7.35 14.70 -2.21
C GLN A 160 -6.46 15.91 -1.93
N ALA A 161 -7.01 16.93 -1.26
CA ALA A 161 -6.28 18.15 -0.94
C ALA A 161 -4.99 17.81 -0.18
N ILE A 162 -3.84 18.16 -0.75
CA ILE A 162 -2.61 18.32 0.02
C ILE A 162 -2.96 19.40 1.03
N SER A 163 -3.11 19.04 2.32
CA SER A 163 -3.32 20.05 3.34
C SER A 163 -2.15 21.02 3.25
N ARG A 164 -2.44 22.26 2.87
CA ARG A 164 -1.40 23.29 2.85
C ARG A 164 -0.95 23.41 4.29
N SER A 165 0.32 23.07 4.55
CA SER A 165 0.96 23.34 5.83
C SER A 165 0.68 24.80 6.21
N PRO A 166 0.29 25.11 7.46
CA PRO A 166 0.04 26.48 7.87
C PRO A 166 1.30 27.29 7.63
N SER A 167 1.17 28.41 6.91
CA SER A 167 2.25 29.39 6.77
C SER A 167 2.76 29.77 8.15
N PRO A 168 4.08 29.84 8.40
CA PRO A 168 4.59 30.31 9.68
C PRO A 168 4.07 31.71 9.91
N SER A 169 3.25 31.91 10.94
CA SER A 169 2.83 33.25 11.35
C SER A 169 4.09 34.01 11.75
N ALA A 170 4.35 35.13 11.06
CA ALA A 170 5.42 36.03 11.43
C ALA A 170 5.18 36.48 12.87
N ARG A 171 6.05 36.05 13.77
CA ARG A 171 6.10 36.52 15.16
C ARG A 171 6.40 38.01 15.11
N ARG A 172 5.36 38.84 15.26
CA ARG A 172 5.50 40.28 15.49
C ARG A 172 6.11 40.45 16.88
N THR A 173 7.40 40.74 16.95
CA THR A 173 7.99 41.30 18.17
C THR A 173 7.53 42.76 18.29
N SER A 174 7.27 43.14 19.54
CA SER A 174 6.79 44.45 20.02
C SER A 174 7.48 45.65 19.40
#